data_AF-A0A7S4VZZ1-F1
#
_entry.id   AF-A0A7S4VZZ1-F1
#
_cell.length_a   1.000
_cell.length_b   1.000
_cell.length_c   1.000
_cell.angle_alpha   90.00
_cell.angle_beta   90.00
_cell.angle_gamma   90.00
#
_symmetry.space_group_name_H-M   'P 1'
#
loop_
_entity.id
_entity.type
_entity.pdbx_description
1 polymer ?
#
loop_
_entity_poly.entity_id
_entity_poly.type
_entity_poly.pdbx_seq_one_letter_code
_entity_poly.pdbx_strand_id
1 'polypeptide(L)'
;RLHSCRGPESVLHLPGMAAAAPLSSSPFASLVGDDVRQFIAANSLDESARAKLEALPLDQQVDVVAQTVANVRNVNAVVISRASRCQREGSKFAGPSEQEYVAGITAKFIATFGLDERSAASLKSLPAKDQVAVMVKDMEGVTNPSGVVDSRVRKLQQAGFAGRGATAPPVAGAPGARLGGAGPLDAGQYLEQAYQAFLAQYNVDLRAQEQVSQLSPLEKLEVISQSMDNVYNPSGAVASRCAKVKGRPVVLGPRAAQWVAEVAQLFCKSFGIDSSSDAFSVLQALPADKQFEVCSQSLAGARNPQSVLYCRMQKLSGTPVAPQALGYQTVPALQAPHTLSMMGCAGGEVESFIARYKLDERAAGVLRDLAARDPTAAEEVMRHPITAEVRNPSGVIHARVTSRMGVSKRAGAAGAALRAAPY
;
A
#
# COMPACT_ATOMS: atom_id res chain seq x y z
N ARG A 1 -20.57 70.59 26.88
CA ARG A 1 -19.13 70.91 26.68
C ARG A 1 -18.33 70.01 27.61
N LEU A 2 -17.68 69.02 27.00
CA LEU A 2 -16.70 68.01 27.46
C LEU A 2 -16.40 67.90 28.96
N HIS A 3 -16.83 66.79 29.58
CA HIS A 3 -16.33 66.29 30.86
C HIS A 3 -15.12 65.38 30.65
N SER A 4 -14.03 65.70 31.36
CA SER A 4 -12.77 64.99 31.39
C SER A 4 -12.80 63.92 32.48
N CYS A 5 -12.96 62.65 32.11
CA CYS A 5 -12.83 61.51 33.01
C CYS A 5 -11.38 61.00 32.97
N ARG A 6 -10.63 61.25 34.05
CA ARG A 6 -9.27 60.75 34.28
C ARG A 6 -9.39 59.50 35.16
N GLY A 7 -9.20 58.31 34.58
CA GLY A 7 -9.17 57.04 35.30
C GLY A 7 -7.78 56.76 35.90
N PRO A 8 -7.68 55.98 37.00
CA PRO A 8 -6.43 55.69 37.67
C PRO A 8 -5.60 54.67 36.87
N GLU A 9 -4.33 55.00 36.63
CA GLU A 9 -3.33 54.10 36.04
C GLU A 9 -3.12 52.88 36.95
N SER A 10 -3.59 51.73 36.48
CA SER A 10 -3.29 50.44 37.08
C SER A 10 -1.91 50.01 36.60
N VAL A 11 -0.90 50.21 37.46
CA VAL A 11 0.46 49.70 37.25
C VAL A 11 0.40 48.17 37.34
N LEU A 12 0.26 47.51 36.20
CA LEU A 12 0.37 46.06 36.09
C LEU A 12 1.82 45.66 36.41
N HIS A 13 2.01 45.14 37.61
CA HIS A 13 3.22 44.45 38.04
C HIS A 13 3.37 43.19 37.15
N LEU A 14 4.22 43.28 36.13
CA LEU A 14 4.60 42.12 35.32
C LEU A 14 5.34 41.13 36.23
N PRO A 15 4.89 39.86 36.32
CA PRO A 15 5.59 38.85 37.10
C PRO A 15 6.99 38.70 36.50
N GLY A 16 8.01 38.89 37.35
CA GLY A 16 9.41 38.72 36.99
C GLY A 16 9.59 37.39 36.29
N MET A 17 9.93 37.43 35.00
CA MET A 17 10.28 36.25 34.23
C MET A 17 11.52 35.64 34.88
N ALA A 18 11.32 34.58 35.65
CA ALA A 18 12.38 33.76 36.18
C ALA A 18 13.33 33.43 35.02
N ALA A 19 14.59 33.85 35.14
CA ALA A 19 15.62 33.55 34.17
C ALA A 19 15.59 32.05 33.87
N ALA A 20 15.24 31.71 32.62
CA ALA A 20 15.15 30.34 32.17
C ALA A 20 16.47 29.64 32.55
N ALA A 21 16.37 28.50 33.25
CA ALA A 21 17.53 27.69 33.56
C ALA A 21 18.33 27.46 32.26
N PRO A 22 19.66 27.63 32.27
CA PRO A 22 20.48 27.46 31.08
C PRO A 22 20.21 26.05 30.55
N LEU A 23 19.57 25.98 29.37
CA LEU A 23 19.32 24.72 28.68
C LEU A 23 20.66 24.00 28.56
N SER A 24 20.73 22.75 29.04
CA SER A 24 21.94 21.95 28.92
C SER A 24 22.30 21.89 27.44
N SER A 25 23.46 22.47 27.11
CA SER A 25 23.92 22.53 25.74
C SER A 25 24.44 21.14 25.37
N SER A 26 23.79 20.50 24.39
CA SER A 26 24.25 19.22 23.84
C SER A 26 25.74 19.32 23.47
N PRO A 27 26.57 18.31 23.77
CA PRO A 27 28.00 18.37 23.44
C PRO A 27 28.28 18.58 21.95
N PHE A 28 27.39 18.09 21.08
CA PHE A 28 27.48 18.39 19.64
C PHE A 28 27.22 19.87 19.33
N ALA A 29 26.27 20.50 20.03
CA ALA A 29 26.02 21.93 19.91
C ALA A 29 27.24 22.74 20.37
N SER A 30 27.98 22.26 21.38
CA SER A 30 29.25 22.87 21.79
C SER A 30 30.30 22.79 20.69
N LEU A 31 30.49 21.61 20.08
CA LEU A 31 31.45 21.41 18.98
C LEU A 31 31.14 22.30 17.78
N VAL A 32 29.88 22.35 17.34
CA VAL A 32 29.44 23.23 16.23
C VAL A 32 29.58 24.70 16.63
N GLY A 33 29.22 25.06 17.87
CA GLY A 33 29.29 26.43 18.37
C GLY A 33 30.71 26.98 18.49
N ASP A 34 31.70 26.13 18.77
CA ASP A 34 33.12 26.49 18.71
C ASP A 34 33.55 26.79 17.26
N ASP A 35 33.19 25.92 16.31
CA ASP A 35 33.54 26.09 14.89
C ASP A 35 32.82 27.31 14.28
N VAL A 36 31.56 27.59 14.65
CA VAL A 36 30.81 28.79 14.24
C VAL A 36 31.48 30.07 14.78
N ARG A 37 31.88 30.08 16.06
CA ARG A 37 32.60 31.23 16.66
C ARG A 37 33.94 31.47 15.97
N GLN A 38 34.69 30.41 15.67
CA GLN A 38 35.93 30.49 14.92
C GLN A 38 35.69 31.04 13.51
N PHE A 39 34.63 30.61 12.83
CA PHE A 39 34.25 31.09 11.50
C PHE A 39 33.88 32.58 11.50
N ILE A 40 33.10 33.04 12.49
CA ILE A 40 32.74 34.45 12.68
C ILE A 40 33.99 35.30 12.85
N ALA A 41 34.91 34.89 13.73
CA ALA A 41 36.14 35.62 14.00
C ALA A 41 37.08 35.65 12.79
N ALA A 42 37.27 34.51 12.11
CA ALA A 42 38.16 34.40 10.95
C ALA A 42 37.72 35.25 9.77
N ASN A 43 36.40 35.45 9.59
CA ASN A 43 35.84 36.19 8.48
C ASN A 43 35.36 37.59 8.85
N SER A 44 35.56 38.02 10.11
CA SER A 44 35.11 39.31 10.63
C SER A 44 33.63 39.59 10.33
N LEU A 45 32.76 38.63 10.64
CA LEU A 45 31.32 38.78 10.37
C LEU A 45 30.72 39.89 11.23
N ASP A 46 29.88 40.73 10.62
CA ASP A 46 29.15 41.76 11.33
C ASP A 46 28.06 41.16 12.24
N GLU A 47 27.53 41.97 13.16
CA GLU A 47 26.55 41.52 14.16
C GLU A 47 25.26 40.99 13.50
N SER A 48 24.88 41.50 12.32
CA SER A 48 23.68 41.04 11.61
C SER A 48 23.89 39.65 11.01
N ALA A 49 25.01 39.43 10.31
CA ALA A 49 25.37 38.14 9.73
C ALA A 49 25.61 37.09 10.82
N ARG A 50 26.30 37.46 11.91
CA ARG A 50 26.49 36.63 13.09
C ARG A 50 25.16 36.20 13.70
N ALA A 51 24.30 37.16 14.07
CA ALA A 51 23.02 36.86 14.70
C ALA A 51 22.14 35.97 13.79
N LYS A 52 22.21 36.18 12.47
CA LYS A 52 21.49 35.35 11.51
C LYS A 52 22.01 33.91 11.44
N LEU A 53 23.34 33.72 11.50
CA LEU A 53 23.98 32.40 11.50
C LEU A 53 23.70 31.64 12.80
N GLU A 54 23.87 32.29 13.96
CA GLU A 54 23.63 31.68 15.29
C GLU A 54 22.15 31.30 15.51
N ALA A 55 21.22 32.01 14.86
CA ALA A 55 19.79 31.70 14.93
C ALA A 55 19.34 30.50 14.08
N LEU A 56 20.22 29.92 13.26
CA LEU A 56 19.90 28.74 12.45
C LEU A 56 19.86 27.46 13.29
N PRO A 57 19.07 26.45 12.90
CA PRO A 57 19.23 25.08 13.40
C PRO A 57 20.65 24.54 13.18
N LEU A 58 21.13 23.64 14.04
CA LEU A 58 22.51 23.14 14.01
C LEU A 58 22.92 22.53 12.67
N ASP A 59 22.03 21.78 12.02
CA ASP A 59 22.33 21.18 10.71
C ASP A 59 22.55 22.25 9.63
N GLN A 60 21.80 23.35 9.70
CA GLN A 60 21.94 24.49 8.78
C GLN A 60 23.18 25.33 9.11
N GLN A 61 23.55 25.47 10.39
CA GLN A 61 24.81 26.12 10.77
C GLN A 61 26.01 25.39 10.18
N VAL A 62 26.03 24.05 10.28
CA VAL A 62 27.07 23.21 9.69
C VAL A 62 27.13 23.42 8.18
N ASP A 63 26.00 23.41 7.47
CA ASP A 63 25.95 23.61 6.00
C ASP A 63 26.52 24.98 5.58
N VAL A 64 26.22 26.05 6.33
CA VAL A 64 26.73 27.40 6.02
C VAL A 64 28.22 27.52 6.29
N VAL A 65 28.71 27.00 7.42
CA VAL A 65 30.14 27.06 7.80
C VAL A 65 31.01 26.18 6.89
N ALA A 66 30.47 25.06 6.42
CA ALA A 66 31.16 24.13 5.54
C ALA A 66 31.45 24.69 4.13
N GLN A 67 30.73 25.74 3.72
CA GLN A 67 30.89 26.38 2.42
C GLN A 67 32.04 27.39 2.42
N THR A 68 33.00 27.20 1.50
CA THR A 68 34.11 28.12 1.31
C THR A 68 33.64 29.56 1.00
N VAL A 69 34.26 30.55 1.64
CA VAL A 69 34.03 31.99 1.42
C VAL A 69 35.22 32.70 0.77
N ALA A 70 36.19 31.94 0.27
CA ALA A 70 37.33 32.47 -0.48
C ALA A 70 36.86 33.26 -1.71
N ASN A 71 37.56 34.36 -2.01
CA ASN A 71 37.32 35.24 -3.17
C ASN A 71 35.96 35.95 -3.19
N VAL A 72 35.27 36.04 -2.05
CA VAL A 72 34.02 36.77 -1.94
C VAL A 72 34.29 38.25 -1.63
N ARG A 73 33.74 39.17 -2.43
CA ARG A 73 33.89 40.62 -2.24
C ARG A 73 33.24 41.13 -0.94
N ASN A 74 32.12 40.53 -0.53
CA ASN A 74 31.41 40.87 0.69
C ASN A 74 30.93 39.59 1.40
N VAL A 75 31.70 39.15 2.40
CA VAL A 75 31.45 37.89 3.10
C VAL A 75 30.14 37.93 3.89
N ASN A 76 29.81 39.06 4.54
CA ASN A 76 28.58 39.25 5.32
C ASN A 76 27.32 38.99 4.48
N ALA A 77 27.25 39.61 3.29
CA ALA A 77 26.12 39.44 2.39
C ALA A 77 25.96 37.98 1.91
N VAL A 78 27.08 37.29 1.66
CA VAL A 78 27.07 35.88 1.24
C VAL A 78 26.61 34.96 2.37
N VAL A 79 27.10 35.14 3.60
CA VAL A 79 26.66 34.35 4.76
C VAL A 79 25.17 34.54 5.02
N ILE A 80 24.67 35.79 5.00
CA ILE A 80 23.22 36.05 5.16
C ILE A 80 22.41 35.39 4.04
N SER A 81 22.85 35.49 2.78
CA SER A 81 22.18 34.87 1.64
C SER A 81 22.13 33.34 1.76
N ARG A 82 23.24 32.71 2.19
CA ARG A 82 23.33 31.27 2.43
C ARG A 82 22.44 30.83 3.61
N ALA A 83 22.48 31.55 4.72
CA ALA A 83 21.60 31.31 5.87
C ALA A 83 20.12 31.36 5.47
N SER A 84 19.70 32.40 4.75
CA SER A 84 18.34 32.51 4.22
C SER A 84 17.99 31.41 3.22
N ARG A 85 18.95 30.94 2.41
CA ARG A 85 18.75 29.81 1.51
C ARG A 85 18.53 28.51 2.28
N CYS A 86 19.36 28.22 3.29
CA CYS A 86 19.24 27.04 4.14
C CYS A 86 17.89 27.01 4.88
N GLN A 87 17.40 28.17 5.34
CA GLN A 87 16.06 28.26 5.95
C GLN A 87 14.93 27.89 4.99
N ARG A 88 15.05 28.19 3.70
CA ARG A 88 14.01 27.90 2.69
C ARG A 88 14.10 26.50 2.10
N GLU A 89 15.32 26.04 1.82
CA GLU A 89 15.57 24.82 1.03
C GLU A 89 16.04 23.64 1.90
N GLY A 90 16.40 23.90 3.15
CA GLY A 90 17.09 22.95 4.02
C GLY A 90 18.56 22.76 3.67
N SER A 91 19.25 22.01 4.54
CA SER A 91 20.68 21.71 4.44
C SER A 91 20.96 20.71 3.29
N LYS A 92 21.93 21.01 2.42
CA LYS A 92 22.18 20.24 1.19
C LYS A 92 23.47 19.42 1.18
N PHE A 93 24.57 19.90 1.76
CA PHE A 93 25.86 19.16 1.81
C PHE A 93 26.29 18.54 0.46
N ALA A 94 26.22 19.32 -0.64
CA ALA A 94 26.48 18.86 -2.00
C ALA A 94 27.95 19.00 -2.45
N GLY A 95 28.75 19.84 -1.80
CA GLY A 95 30.11 20.17 -2.20
C GLY A 95 31.19 19.28 -1.57
N PRO A 96 32.35 19.10 -2.22
CA PRO A 96 33.47 18.33 -1.67
C PRO A 96 34.05 18.97 -0.40
N SER A 97 34.15 20.31 -0.36
CA SER A 97 34.56 21.03 0.85
C SER A 97 33.61 20.81 2.02
N GLU A 98 32.31 20.66 1.70
CA GLU A 98 31.29 20.43 2.71
C GLU A 98 31.42 19.02 3.31
N GLN A 99 31.71 18.02 2.47
CA GLN A 99 31.97 16.65 2.91
C GLN A 99 33.23 16.55 3.78
N GLU A 100 34.30 17.26 3.42
CA GLU A 100 35.54 17.29 4.21
C GLU A 100 35.31 17.92 5.59
N TYR A 101 34.57 19.03 5.65
CA TYR A 101 34.19 19.66 6.91
C TYR A 101 33.34 18.72 7.80
N VAL A 102 32.33 18.06 7.22
CA VAL A 102 31.50 17.09 7.94
C VAL A 102 32.34 15.90 8.43
N ALA A 103 33.27 15.40 7.63
CA ALA A 103 34.18 14.33 8.07
C ALA A 103 35.03 14.76 9.28
N GLY A 104 35.51 16.02 9.29
CA GLY A 104 36.24 16.62 10.41
C GLY A 104 35.41 16.70 11.69
N ILE A 105 34.17 17.21 11.62
CA ILE A 105 33.30 17.31 12.80
C ILE A 105 32.84 15.93 13.29
N THR A 106 32.63 14.97 12.39
CA THR A 106 32.33 13.58 12.73
C THR A 106 33.51 12.92 13.45
N ALA A 107 34.74 13.19 13.04
CA ALA A 107 35.93 12.71 13.76
C ALA A 107 36.01 13.28 15.18
N LYS A 108 35.75 14.58 15.36
CA LYS A 108 35.67 15.21 16.70
C LYS A 108 34.57 14.55 17.53
N PHE A 109 33.37 14.37 16.97
CA PHE A 109 32.23 13.74 17.64
C PHE A 109 32.54 12.31 18.11
N ILE A 110 33.14 11.48 17.25
CA ILE A 110 33.56 10.11 17.59
C ILE A 110 34.53 10.12 18.78
N ALA A 111 35.50 11.04 18.77
CA ALA A 111 36.47 11.16 19.85
C ALA A 111 35.83 11.64 21.17
N THR A 112 34.94 12.65 21.11
CA THR A 112 34.27 13.20 22.30
C THR A 112 33.40 12.17 23.01
N PHE A 113 32.67 11.33 22.27
CA PHE A 113 31.77 10.34 22.85
C PHE A 113 32.40 8.94 23.00
N GLY A 114 33.66 8.77 22.59
CA GLY A 114 34.35 7.47 22.67
C GLY A 114 33.62 6.35 21.93
N LEU A 115 33.12 6.64 20.71
CA LEU A 115 32.42 5.62 19.92
C LEU A 115 33.37 4.48 19.55
N ASP A 116 32.88 3.25 19.62
CA ASP A 116 33.65 2.10 19.17
C ASP A 116 33.90 2.12 17.66
N GLU A 117 34.89 1.33 17.21
CA GLU A 117 35.32 1.32 15.82
C GLU A 117 34.20 0.94 14.84
N ARG A 118 33.31 0.03 15.26
CA ARG A 118 32.18 -0.42 14.44
C ARG A 118 31.15 0.69 14.25
N SER A 119 30.73 1.33 15.33
CA SER A 119 29.78 2.44 15.32
C SER A 119 30.34 3.66 14.59
N ALA A 120 31.62 3.96 14.81
CA ALA A 120 32.35 5.00 14.09
C ALA A 120 32.41 4.73 12.58
N ALA A 121 32.69 3.49 12.16
CA ALA A 121 32.68 3.10 10.75
C ALA A 121 31.28 3.20 10.14
N SER A 122 30.25 2.72 10.86
CA SER A 122 28.84 2.85 10.45
C SER A 122 28.45 4.31 10.22
N LEU A 123 28.78 5.21 11.16
CA LEU A 123 28.50 6.63 11.04
C LEU A 123 29.25 7.26 9.85
N LYS A 124 30.55 7.01 9.71
CA LYS A 124 31.36 7.54 8.60
C LYS A 124 30.91 7.08 7.21
N SER A 125 30.28 5.91 7.12
CA SER A 125 29.78 5.36 5.85
C SER A 125 28.51 6.04 5.34
N LEU A 126 27.83 6.82 6.18
CA LEU A 126 26.60 7.53 5.80
C LEU A 126 26.89 8.75 4.90
N PRO A 127 25.93 9.20 4.08
CA PRO A 127 26.00 10.53 3.46
C PRO A 127 26.13 11.65 4.50
N ALA A 128 26.84 12.73 4.16
CA ALA A 128 27.13 13.85 5.09
C ALA A 128 25.88 14.40 5.80
N LYS A 129 24.78 14.55 5.05
CA LYS A 129 23.49 14.97 5.60
C LYS A 129 22.99 14.05 6.73
N ASP A 130 23.10 12.74 6.52
CA ASP A 130 22.62 11.75 7.47
C ASP A 130 23.57 11.64 8.68
N GLN A 131 24.88 11.82 8.49
CA GLN A 131 25.84 11.94 9.58
C GLN A 131 25.43 13.07 10.54
N VAL A 132 25.20 14.27 10.00
CA VAL A 132 24.78 15.44 10.79
C VAL A 132 23.43 15.17 11.47
N ALA A 133 22.47 14.55 10.78
CA ALA A 133 21.17 14.21 11.36
C ALA A 133 21.27 13.22 12.55
N VAL A 134 22.25 12.31 12.56
CA VAL A 134 22.53 11.44 13.71
C VAL A 134 23.13 12.23 14.87
N MET A 135 24.09 13.11 14.58
CA MET A 135 24.87 13.86 15.58
C MET A 135 24.08 15.00 16.25
N VAL A 136 23.13 15.63 15.54
CA VAL A 136 22.28 16.73 16.07
C VAL A 136 21.42 16.27 17.24
N LYS A 137 21.05 15.00 17.29
CA LYS A 137 20.20 14.46 18.35
C LYS A 137 20.99 14.33 19.65
N ASP A 138 20.38 14.79 20.74
CA ASP A 138 21.00 14.83 22.05
C ASP A 138 21.52 13.46 22.54
N MET A 139 22.66 13.48 23.23
CA MET A 139 23.38 12.31 23.76
C MET A 139 23.64 12.45 25.26
N GLU A 140 23.07 13.47 25.92
CA GLU A 140 23.22 13.67 27.36
C GLU A 140 22.63 12.50 28.15
N GLY A 141 23.37 12.04 29.17
CA GLY A 141 22.96 10.93 30.04
C GLY A 141 22.99 9.54 29.39
N VAL A 142 23.49 9.40 28.16
CA VAL A 142 23.56 8.10 27.48
C VAL A 142 24.69 7.25 28.04
N THR A 143 24.36 6.06 28.55
CA THR A 143 25.33 5.10 29.13
C THR A 143 26.13 4.32 28.07
N ASN A 144 25.57 4.12 26.87
CA ASN A 144 26.22 3.45 25.75
C ASN A 144 26.04 4.26 24.46
N PRO A 145 26.94 5.22 24.17
CA PRO A 145 26.80 6.10 23.02
C PRO A 145 26.90 5.36 21.69
N SER A 146 27.79 4.37 21.57
CA SER A 146 27.91 3.54 20.35
C SER A 146 26.59 2.86 19.96
N GLY A 147 25.91 2.26 20.95
CA GLY A 147 24.64 1.58 20.73
C GLY A 147 23.53 2.53 20.26
N VAL A 148 23.50 3.75 20.81
CA VAL A 148 22.53 4.78 20.41
C VAL A 148 22.82 5.29 19.00
N VAL A 149 24.09 5.55 18.66
CA VAL A 149 24.49 5.95 17.31
C VAL A 149 24.15 4.87 16.29
N ASP A 150 24.50 3.60 16.55
CA ASP A 150 24.17 2.47 15.66
C ASP A 150 22.66 2.28 15.48
N SER A 151 21.88 2.47 16.55
CA SER A 151 20.41 2.44 16.48
C SER A 151 19.87 3.55 15.57
N ARG A 152 20.41 4.77 15.69
CA ARG A 152 20.04 5.92 14.85
C ARG A 152 20.44 5.72 13.39
N VAL A 153 21.66 5.22 13.14
CA VAL A 153 22.15 4.88 11.80
C VAL A 153 21.23 3.87 11.13
N ARG A 154 20.90 2.76 11.82
CA ARG A 154 19.95 1.76 11.32
C ARG A 154 18.57 2.35 11.05
N LYS A 155 18.07 3.20 11.95
CA LYS A 155 16.78 3.87 11.76
C LYS A 155 16.79 4.78 10.54
N LEU A 156 17.88 5.52 10.29
CA LEU A 156 18.01 6.34 9.09
C LEU A 156 18.13 5.51 7.82
N GLN A 157 18.88 4.41 7.84
CA GLN A 157 18.98 3.51 6.68
C GLN A 157 17.62 2.86 6.37
N GLN A 158 16.88 2.43 7.40
CA GLN A 158 15.52 1.92 7.26
C GLN A 158 14.54 3.00 6.78
N ALA A 159 14.63 4.22 7.30
CA ALA A 159 13.79 5.34 6.90
C ALA A 159 14.13 5.86 5.49
N GLY A 160 15.40 5.81 5.07
CA GLY A 160 15.81 6.11 3.70
C GLY A 160 15.27 5.08 2.71
N PHE A 161 15.08 3.84 3.16
CA PHE A 161 14.39 2.80 2.43
C PHE A 161 12.85 2.98 2.43
N ALA A 162 12.27 3.50 3.51
CA ALA A 162 10.82 3.65 3.67
C ALA A 162 10.25 5.01 3.19
N GLY A 163 11.07 6.06 3.17
CA GLY A 163 10.67 7.45 2.91
C GLY A 163 10.66 7.87 1.45
N ARG A 164 11.32 7.10 0.56
CA ARG A 164 11.00 7.12 -0.88
C ARG A 164 9.84 6.16 -1.12
N GLY A 165 8.65 6.55 -0.69
CA GLY A 165 7.40 5.87 -1.04
C GLY A 165 7.38 4.38 -0.74
N ALA A 166 7.35 4.01 0.55
CA ALA A 166 6.74 2.75 0.95
C ALA A 166 5.21 2.81 0.72
N THR A 167 4.79 2.88 -0.54
CA THR A 167 3.70 2.03 -1.03
C THR A 167 4.04 0.59 -0.65
N ALA A 168 3.06 -0.32 -0.56
CA ALA A 168 3.27 -1.77 -0.40
C ALA A 168 4.62 -2.24 -0.96
N PRO A 169 5.34 -3.14 -0.25
CA PRO A 169 6.67 -3.58 -0.64
C PRO A 169 6.72 -3.76 -2.16
N PRO A 170 7.62 -3.07 -2.88
CA PRO A 170 7.66 -3.21 -4.33
C PRO A 170 7.91 -4.69 -4.61
N VAL A 171 6.89 -5.35 -5.14
CA VAL A 171 7.03 -6.67 -5.78
C VAL A 171 7.98 -6.61 -6.99
N ALA A 172 8.46 -5.42 -7.36
CA ALA A 172 9.49 -5.21 -8.36
C ALA A 172 10.85 -4.96 -7.71
N GLY A 173 11.69 -5.99 -7.57
CA GLY A 173 13.12 -5.75 -7.31
C GLY A 173 13.96 -6.85 -6.67
N ALA A 174 13.66 -8.14 -6.85
CA ALA A 174 14.71 -9.14 -6.68
C ALA A 174 15.72 -8.99 -7.85
N PRO A 175 17.03 -8.81 -7.59
CA PRO A 175 18.00 -8.60 -8.66
C PRO A 175 18.23 -9.92 -9.42
N GLY A 176 17.85 -9.94 -10.70
CA GLY A 176 18.51 -10.81 -11.69
C GLY A 176 17.73 -12.00 -12.25
N ALA A 177 16.51 -12.30 -11.81
CA ALA A 177 15.70 -13.34 -12.45
C ALA A 177 14.84 -12.73 -13.57
N ARG A 178 15.40 -12.64 -14.78
CA ARG A 178 14.63 -12.44 -16.02
C ARG A 178 13.75 -13.67 -16.26
N LEU A 179 12.65 -13.79 -15.53
CA LEU A 179 11.59 -14.75 -15.82
C LEU A 179 10.69 -14.12 -16.88
N GLY A 180 10.96 -14.45 -18.14
CA GLY A 180 10.02 -14.21 -19.23
C GLY A 180 8.69 -14.90 -18.91
N GLY A 181 7.58 -14.16 -19.06
CA GLY A 181 6.24 -14.72 -19.01
C GLY A 181 5.61 -14.85 -17.62
N ALA A 182 5.94 -13.98 -16.65
CA ALA A 182 5.15 -13.89 -15.42
C ALA A 182 3.72 -13.42 -15.76
N GLY A 183 2.79 -14.38 -15.83
CA GLY A 183 1.37 -14.10 -15.97
C GLY A 183 0.86 -13.21 -14.83
N PRO A 184 -0.35 -12.66 -14.97
CA PRO A 184 -0.95 -11.83 -13.93
C PRO A 184 -1.04 -12.61 -12.62
N LEU A 185 -0.41 -12.06 -11.58
CA LEU A 185 -0.35 -12.66 -10.24
C LEU A 185 -1.70 -12.51 -9.54
N ASP A 186 -2.12 -13.54 -8.80
CA ASP A 186 -3.26 -13.46 -7.88
C ASP A 186 -2.86 -12.86 -6.52
N ALA A 187 -3.82 -12.45 -5.70
CA ALA A 187 -3.54 -11.86 -4.39
C ALA A 187 -2.84 -12.82 -3.42
N GLY A 188 -3.03 -14.13 -3.59
CA GLY A 188 -2.33 -15.15 -2.80
C GLY A 188 -0.83 -15.14 -3.07
N GLN A 189 -0.43 -14.99 -4.34
CA GLN A 189 0.96 -14.86 -4.74
C GLN A 189 1.59 -13.56 -4.25
N TYR A 190 0.86 -12.43 -4.31
CA TYR A 190 1.32 -11.16 -3.71
C TYR A 190 1.55 -11.30 -2.21
N LEU A 191 0.65 -11.98 -1.50
CA LEU A 191 0.80 -12.23 -0.07
C LEU A 191 2.03 -13.10 0.22
N GLU A 192 2.22 -14.17 -0.53
CA GLU A 192 3.36 -15.07 -0.31
C GLU A 192 4.68 -14.34 -0.58
N GLN A 193 4.77 -13.49 -1.60
CA GLN A 193 5.94 -12.67 -1.86
C GLN A 193 6.20 -11.64 -0.74
N ALA A 194 5.15 -10.96 -0.26
CA ALA A 194 5.26 -10.02 0.86
C ALA A 194 5.69 -10.74 2.15
N TYR A 195 5.18 -11.95 2.38
CA TYR A 195 5.59 -12.81 3.48
C TYR A 195 7.07 -13.19 3.38
N GLN A 196 7.55 -13.67 2.23
CA GLN A 196 8.96 -14.01 2.04
C GLN A 196 9.88 -12.81 2.26
N ALA A 197 9.49 -11.64 1.73
CA ALA A 197 10.23 -10.38 1.95
C ALA A 197 10.26 -9.99 3.43
N PHE A 198 9.15 -10.14 4.14
CA PHE A 198 9.06 -9.87 5.58
C PHE A 198 10.00 -10.78 6.39
N LEU A 199 9.99 -12.09 6.12
CA LEU A 199 10.86 -13.03 6.82
C LEU A 199 12.34 -12.71 6.62
N ALA A 200 12.72 -12.40 5.38
CA ALA A 200 14.10 -12.02 5.03
C ALA A 200 14.50 -10.69 5.69
N GLN A 201 13.62 -9.68 5.65
CA GLN A 201 13.88 -8.36 6.21
C GLN A 201 14.18 -8.40 7.71
N TYR A 202 13.46 -9.25 8.46
CA TYR A 202 13.57 -9.31 9.91
C TYR A 202 14.38 -10.51 10.43
N ASN A 203 15.00 -11.29 9.55
CA ASN A 203 15.76 -12.50 9.89
C ASN A 203 14.99 -13.42 10.84
N VAL A 204 13.71 -13.67 10.52
CA VAL A 204 12.84 -14.54 11.33
C VAL A 204 13.37 -15.98 11.24
N ASP A 205 13.52 -16.65 12.37
CA ASP A 205 14.06 -18.02 12.42
C ASP A 205 13.11 -19.07 11.80
N LEU A 206 13.66 -20.24 11.45
CA LEU A 206 12.93 -21.30 10.78
C LEU A 206 11.71 -21.78 11.58
N ARG A 207 11.78 -21.80 12.91
CA ARG A 207 10.69 -22.27 13.77
C ARG A 207 9.50 -21.31 13.75
N ALA A 208 9.76 -20.00 13.80
CA ALA A 208 8.71 -19.00 13.65
C ALA A 208 8.15 -18.99 12.22
N GLN A 209 8.99 -19.21 11.19
CA GLN A 209 8.52 -19.38 9.81
C GLN A 209 7.55 -20.56 9.67
N GLU A 210 7.87 -21.72 10.27
CA GLU A 210 6.96 -22.88 10.29
C GLU A 210 5.61 -22.54 10.94
N GLN A 211 5.61 -21.76 12.03
CA GLN A 211 4.37 -21.33 12.67
C GLN A 211 3.52 -20.42 11.77
N VAL A 212 4.13 -19.48 11.05
CA VAL A 212 3.41 -18.62 10.09
C VAL A 212 2.89 -19.44 8.91
N SER A 213 3.66 -20.44 8.45
CA SER A 213 3.28 -21.29 7.31
C SER A 213 1.99 -22.08 7.55
N GLN A 214 1.67 -22.38 8.81
CA GLN A 214 0.45 -23.09 9.23
C GLN A 214 -0.80 -22.20 9.32
N LEU A 215 -0.65 -20.88 9.15
CA LEU A 215 -1.76 -19.94 9.23
C LEU A 215 -2.47 -19.81 7.88
N SER A 216 -3.77 -19.50 7.92
CA SER A 216 -4.53 -19.12 6.74
C SER A 216 -4.00 -17.80 6.14
N PRO A 217 -4.29 -17.51 4.85
CA PRO A 217 -3.79 -16.29 4.21
C PRO A 217 -4.12 -14.99 4.96
N LEU A 218 -5.33 -14.85 5.47
CA LEU A 218 -5.73 -13.65 6.22
C LEU A 218 -5.03 -13.55 7.59
N GLU A 219 -4.83 -14.68 8.25
CA GLU A 219 -4.06 -14.75 9.50
C GLU A 219 -2.58 -14.40 9.27
N LYS A 220 -1.97 -14.89 8.18
CA LYS A 220 -0.60 -14.52 7.77
C LYS A 220 -0.50 -13.01 7.54
N LEU A 221 -1.47 -12.44 6.82
CA LEU A 221 -1.51 -11.01 6.53
C LEU A 221 -1.56 -10.19 7.82
N GLU A 222 -2.41 -10.55 8.77
CA GLU A 222 -2.50 -9.86 10.06
C GLU A 222 -1.14 -9.87 10.80
N VAL A 223 -0.46 -11.02 10.82
CA VAL A 223 0.86 -11.16 11.48
C VAL A 223 1.92 -10.25 10.86
N ILE A 224 2.01 -10.21 9.52
CA ILE A 224 3.04 -9.42 8.81
C ILE A 224 2.70 -7.93 8.68
N SER A 225 1.43 -7.55 8.87
CA SER A 225 1.00 -6.16 8.79
C SER A 225 1.47 -5.31 9.98
N GLN A 226 1.72 -5.94 11.12
CA GLN A 226 2.10 -5.24 12.34
C GLN A 226 3.58 -4.84 12.33
N SER A 227 3.87 -3.59 12.69
CA SER A 227 5.24 -3.08 12.68
C SER A 227 6.17 -3.88 13.60
N MET A 228 7.43 -4.01 13.20
CA MET A 228 8.48 -4.69 13.97
C MET A 228 9.50 -3.70 14.54
N ASP A 229 9.14 -2.40 14.57
CA ASP A 229 10.00 -1.36 15.12
C ASP A 229 10.28 -1.62 16.61
N ASN A 230 11.55 -1.56 16.98
CA ASN A 230 12.05 -1.76 18.35
C ASN A 230 11.84 -3.19 18.92
N VAL A 231 11.56 -4.18 18.07
CA VAL A 231 11.47 -5.57 18.52
C VAL A 231 12.88 -6.15 18.65
N TYR A 232 13.31 -6.46 19.88
CA TYR A 232 14.62 -7.06 20.16
C TYR A 232 14.76 -8.48 19.59
N ASN A 233 13.68 -9.28 19.65
CA ASN A 233 13.63 -10.65 19.13
C ASN A 233 12.49 -10.79 18.12
N PRO A 234 12.75 -10.61 16.81
CA PRO A 234 11.74 -10.71 15.77
C PRO A 234 11.00 -12.05 15.74
N SER A 235 11.73 -13.16 15.82
CA SER A 235 11.13 -14.50 15.80
C SER A 235 10.15 -14.72 16.94
N GLY A 236 10.52 -14.29 18.15
CA GLY A 236 9.64 -14.40 19.33
C GLY A 236 8.37 -13.55 19.20
N ALA A 237 8.48 -12.35 18.63
CA ALA A 237 7.32 -11.49 18.37
C ALA A 237 6.39 -12.10 17.31
N VAL A 238 6.94 -12.62 16.21
CA VAL A 238 6.18 -13.33 15.16
C VAL A 238 5.48 -14.55 15.77
N ALA A 239 6.19 -15.39 16.51
CA ALA A 239 5.62 -16.57 17.16
C ALA A 239 4.46 -16.22 18.11
N SER A 240 4.61 -15.17 18.92
CA SER A 240 3.55 -14.69 19.81
C SER A 240 2.33 -14.18 19.04
N ARG A 241 2.53 -13.48 17.92
CA ARG A 241 1.44 -13.03 17.03
C ARG A 241 0.73 -14.22 16.38
N CYS A 242 1.46 -15.22 15.88
CA CYS A 242 0.87 -16.44 15.34
C CYS A 242 -0.03 -17.13 16.35
N ALA A 243 0.43 -17.28 17.60
CA ALA A 243 -0.37 -17.89 18.66
C ALA A 243 -1.64 -17.08 19.00
N LYS A 244 -1.59 -15.75 18.89
CA LYS A 244 -2.75 -14.87 19.12
C LYS A 244 -3.79 -14.94 18.01
N VAL A 245 -3.34 -15.10 16.77
CA VAL A 245 -4.20 -15.02 15.59
C VAL A 245 -4.80 -16.39 15.24
N LYS A 246 -4.05 -17.48 15.46
CA LYS A 246 -4.44 -18.84 15.06
C LYS A 246 -5.80 -19.24 15.64
N GLY A 247 -6.75 -19.54 14.75
CA GLY A 247 -8.07 -20.07 15.09
C GLY A 247 -9.05 -19.02 15.63
N ARG A 248 -8.70 -17.73 15.61
CA ARG A 248 -9.63 -16.65 15.91
C ARG A 248 -10.29 -16.14 14.63
N PRO A 249 -11.53 -15.65 14.68
CA PRO A 249 -12.10 -14.87 13.58
C PRO A 249 -11.15 -13.70 13.25
N VAL A 250 -10.67 -13.66 12.01
CA VAL A 250 -9.67 -12.65 11.61
C VAL A 250 -10.36 -11.29 11.51
N VAL A 251 -9.91 -10.36 12.35
CA VAL A 251 -10.26 -8.94 12.24
C VAL A 251 -9.00 -8.23 11.78
N LEU A 252 -8.99 -7.80 10.52
CA LEU A 252 -7.81 -7.15 9.93
C LEU A 252 -7.61 -5.77 10.56
N GLY A 253 -6.40 -5.51 11.06
CA GLY A 253 -6.03 -4.17 11.51
C GLY A 253 -6.01 -3.14 10.37
N PRO A 254 -5.98 -1.82 10.67
CA PRO A 254 -6.03 -0.77 9.66
C PRO A 254 -4.92 -0.89 8.59
N ARG A 255 -3.71 -1.30 9.00
CA ARG A 255 -2.58 -1.50 8.09
C ARG A 255 -2.75 -2.72 7.20
N ALA A 256 -3.30 -3.82 7.73
CA ALA A 256 -3.62 -4.99 6.92
C ALA A 256 -4.71 -4.65 5.88
N ALA A 257 -5.75 -3.93 6.30
CA ALA A 257 -6.82 -3.47 5.40
C ALA A 257 -6.28 -2.56 4.28
N GLN A 258 -5.39 -1.62 4.60
CA GLN A 258 -4.72 -0.78 3.59
C GLN A 258 -3.92 -1.63 2.60
N TRP A 259 -3.16 -2.61 3.08
CA TRP A 259 -2.40 -3.50 2.20
C TRP A 259 -3.30 -4.30 1.25
N VAL A 260 -4.46 -4.79 1.73
CA VAL A 260 -5.43 -5.47 0.85
C VAL A 260 -5.93 -4.52 -0.25
N ALA A 261 -6.23 -3.27 0.09
CA ALA A 261 -6.69 -2.28 -0.89
C ALA A 261 -5.63 -2.00 -1.97
N GLU A 262 -4.36 -1.91 -1.57
CA GLU A 262 -3.22 -1.74 -2.49
C GLU A 262 -3.03 -2.98 -3.39
N VAL A 263 -3.15 -4.19 -2.83
CA VAL A 263 -3.10 -5.43 -3.62
C VAL A 263 -4.28 -5.56 -4.56
N ALA A 264 -5.48 -5.18 -4.15
CA ALA A 264 -6.66 -5.14 -5.01
C ALA A 264 -6.46 -4.19 -6.20
N GLN A 265 -5.80 -3.05 -5.98
CA GLN A 265 -5.42 -2.13 -7.05
C GLN A 265 -4.41 -2.74 -8.03
N LEU A 266 -3.36 -3.38 -7.52
CA LEU A 266 -2.37 -4.06 -8.36
C LEU A 266 -2.98 -5.22 -9.13
N PHE A 267 -3.88 -5.98 -8.51
CA PHE A 267 -4.63 -7.06 -9.12
C PHE A 267 -5.50 -6.54 -10.27
N CYS A 268 -6.31 -5.50 -10.06
CA CYS A 268 -7.11 -4.92 -11.14
C CYS A 268 -6.23 -4.43 -12.29
N LYS A 269 -5.11 -3.77 -11.98
CA LYS A 269 -4.16 -3.30 -12.98
C LYS A 269 -3.53 -4.46 -13.77
N SER A 270 -3.19 -5.58 -13.14
CA SER A 270 -2.56 -6.73 -13.81
C SER A 270 -3.50 -7.42 -14.82
N PHE A 271 -4.82 -7.31 -14.61
CA PHE A 271 -5.85 -7.82 -15.51
C PHE A 271 -6.43 -6.74 -16.45
N GLY A 272 -5.85 -5.55 -16.50
CA GLY A 272 -6.31 -4.46 -17.38
C GLY A 272 -7.66 -3.88 -16.98
N ILE A 273 -8.05 -4.00 -15.71
CA ILE A 273 -9.25 -3.38 -15.15
C ILE A 273 -8.91 -1.95 -14.75
N ASP A 274 -9.58 -0.99 -15.39
CA ASP A 274 -9.37 0.45 -15.14
C ASP A 274 -9.72 0.84 -13.69
N SER A 275 -8.93 1.72 -13.10
CA SER A 275 -9.19 2.28 -11.77
C SER A 275 -10.41 3.20 -11.74
N SER A 276 -10.88 3.72 -12.89
CA SER A 276 -12.16 4.43 -12.98
C SER A 276 -13.35 3.53 -13.27
N SER A 277 -13.16 2.21 -13.40
CA SER A 277 -14.27 1.30 -13.67
C SER A 277 -15.17 1.14 -12.43
N ASP A 278 -16.47 0.98 -12.67
CA ASP A 278 -17.41 0.69 -11.58
C ASP A 278 -17.05 -0.61 -10.85
N ALA A 279 -16.44 -1.58 -11.54
CA ALA A 279 -15.97 -2.83 -10.96
C ALA A 279 -14.91 -2.57 -9.87
N PHE A 280 -13.98 -1.64 -10.15
CA PHE A 280 -12.97 -1.24 -9.19
C PHE A 280 -13.59 -0.50 -8.01
N SER A 281 -14.51 0.43 -8.25
CA SER A 281 -15.22 1.17 -7.20
C SER A 281 -16.00 0.24 -6.27
N VAL A 282 -16.70 -0.76 -6.82
CA VAL A 282 -17.43 -1.76 -6.02
C VAL A 282 -16.46 -2.63 -5.23
N LEU A 283 -15.31 -3.03 -5.82
CA LEU A 283 -14.29 -3.79 -5.10
C LEU A 283 -13.75 -3.01 -3.90
N GLN A 284 -13.42 -1.73 -4.07
CA GLN A 284 -12.89 -0.88 -2.99
C GLN A 284 -13.92 -0.62 -1.88
N ALA A 285 -15.21 -0.69 -2.19
CA ALA A 285 -16.28 -0.55 -1.20
C ALA A 285 -16.49 -1.81 -0.35
N LEU A 286 -15.95 -2.97 -0.75
CA LEU A 286 -16.06 -4.20 0.04
C LEU A 286 -15.19 -4.16 1.30
N PRO A 287 -15.60 -4.87 2.37
CA PRO A 287 -14.71 -5.17 3.49
C PRO A 287 -13.42 -5.86 3.04
N ALA A 288 -12.30 -5.62 3.74
CA ALA A 288 -10.98 -6.09 3.32
C ALA A 288 -10.86 -7.63 3.23
N ASP A 289 -11.55 -8.38 4.10
CA ASP A 289 -11.60 -9.84 4.00
C ASP A 289 -12.25 -10.29 2.68
N LYS A 290 -13.30 -9.59 2.23
CA LYS A 290 -13.99 -9.87 0.96
C LYS A 290 -13.20 -9.40 -0.26
N GLN A 291 -12.51 -8.26 -0.17
CA GLN A 291 -11.59 -7.83 -1.22
C GLN A 291 -10.51 -8.88 -1.47
N PHE A 292 -9.89 -9.37 -0.39
CA PHE A 292 -8.87 -10.41 -0.48
C PHE A 292 -9.42 -11.71 -1.05
N GLU A 293 -10.60 -12.15 -0.59
CA GLU A 293 -11.27 -13.36 -1.10
C GLU A 293 -11.51 -13.26 -2.62
N VAL A 294 -12.01 -12.12 -3.11
CA VAL A 294 -12.21 -11.87 -4.55
C VAL A 294 -10.90 -11.93 -5.33
N CYS A 295 -9.85 -11.27 -4.83
CA CYS A 295 -8.57 -11.14 -5.52
C CYS A 295 -7.68 -12.40 -5.40
N SER A 296 -7.99 -13.31 -4.47
CA SER A 296 -7.28 -14.57 -4.29
C SER A 296 -7.51 -15.57 -5.43
N GLN A 297 -8.57 -15.36 -6.22
CA GLN A 297 -8.91 -16.21 -7.35
C GLN A 297 -8.40 -15.57 -8.64
N SER A 298 -7.55 -16.28 -9.38
CA SER A 298 -7.06 -15.79 -10.67
C SER A 298 -8.21 -15.47 -11.66
N LEU A 299 -8.04 -14.42 -12.45
CA LEU A 299 -8.89 -14.09 -13.61
C LEU A 299 -8.25 -14.55 -14.94
N ALA A 300 -7.17 -15.33 -14.88
CA ALA A 300 -6.49 -15.83 -16.07
C ALA A 300 -7.45 -16.65 -16.95
N GLY A 301 -7.44 -16.38 -18.25
CA GLY A 301 -8.33 -17.02 -19.21
C GLY A 301 -9.75 -16.43 -19.29
N ALA A 302 -10.09 -15.45 -18.45
CA ALA A 302 -11.36 -14.73 -18.57
C ALA A 302 -11.38 -13.85 -19.83
N ARG A 303 -12.39 -14.02 -20.68
CA ARG A 303 -12.58 -13.17 -21.87
C ARG A 303 -12.91 -11.72 -21.51
N ASN A 304 -13.61 -11.53 -20.39
CA ASN A 304 -13.90 -10.23 -19.80
C ASN A 304 -13.65 -10.30 -18.28
N PRO A 305 -12.46 -9.89 -17.80
CA PRO A 305 -12.11 -9.97 -16.37
C PRO A 305 -13.01 -9.09 -15.50
N GLN A 306 -13.50 -7.95 -16.00
CA GLN A 306 -14.40 -7.06 -15.25
C GLN A 306 -15.74 -7.75 -14.92
N SER A 307 -16.35 -8.44 -15.90
CA SER A 307 -17.62 -9.15 -15.67
C SER A 307 -17.47 -10.30 -14.68
N VAL A 308 -16.34 -11.03 -14.74
CA VAL A 308 -16.06 -12.12 -13.80
C VAL A 308 -15.84 -11.56 -12.39
N LEU A 309 -15.09 -10.46 -12.26
CA LEU A 309 -14.89 -9.77 -11.00
C LEU A 309 -16.23 -9.34 -10.38
N TYR A 310 -17.11 -8.73 -11.17
CA TYR A 310 -18.46 -8.35 -10.76
C TYR A 310 -19.29 -9.53 -10.25
N CYS A 311 -19.33 -10.62 -11.01
CA CYS A 311 -20.08 -11.81 -10.63
C CYS A 311 -19.58 -12.38 -9.29
N ARG A 312 -18.27 -12.34 -9.03
CA ARG A 312 -17.69 -12.77 -7.75
C ARG A 312 -18.10 -11.84 -6.61
N MET A 313 -18.01 -10.53 -6.80
CA MET A 313 -18.43 -9.56 -5.78
C MET A 313 -19.91 -9.73 -5.42
N GLN A 314 -20.79 -9.91 -6.41
CA GLN A 314 -22.22 -10.15 -6.17
C GLN A 314 -22.48 -11.44 -5.38
N LYS A 315 -21.76 -12.52 -5.68
CA LYS A 315 -21.88 -13.79 -4.94
C LYS A 315 -21.47 -13.65 -3.48
N LEU A 316 -20.50 -12.79 -3.18
CA LEU A 316 -19.98 -12.60 -1.83
C LEU A 316 -20.77 -11.58 -1.00
N SER A 317 -21.29 -10.53 -1.64
CA SER A 317 -22.06 -9.50 -0.94
C SER A 317 -23.43 -10.00 -0.48
N GLY A 318 -23.97 -11.07 -1.08
CA GLY A 318 -25.31 -11.60 -0.78
C GLY A 318 -26.45 -10.63 -1.12
N THR A 319 -26.14 -9.39 -1.47
CA THR A 319 -27.07 -8.36 -1.92
C THR A 319 -27.13 -8.36 -3.43
N PRO A 320 -28.34 -8.48 -4.02
CA PRO A 320 -28.51 -8.32 -5.46
C PRO A 320 -28.20 -6.88 -5.84
N VAL A 321 -26.99 -6.62 -6.35
CA VAL A 321 -26.62 -5.30 -6.89
C VAL A 321 -27.45 -5.07 -8.14
N ALA A 322 -28.18 -3.94 -8.18
CA ALA A 322 -29.05 -3.60 -9.29
C ALA A 322 -28.28 -3.66 -10.63
N PRO A 323 -28.86 -4.28 -11.68
CA PRO A 323 -28.18 -4.51 -12.96
C PRO A 323 -27.80 -3.24 -13.73
N GLN A 324 -28.19 -2.06 -13.25
CA GLN A 324 -27.90 -0.76 -13.87
C GLN A 324 -26.39 -0.43 -13.95
N ALA A 325 -25.54 -1.02 -13.09
CA ALA A 325 -24.09 -0.79 -13.10
C ALA A 325 -23.31 -1.60 -14.17
N LEU A 326 -23.96 -2.53 -14.88
CA LEU A 326 -23.27 -3.39 -15.85
C LEU A 326 -23.24 -2.81 -17.27
N GLY A 327 -23.68 -1.56 -17.49
CA GLY A 327 -23.71 -0.94 -18.81
C GLY A 327 -24.64 -1.62 -19.81
N TYR A 328 -25.37 -2.66 -19.40
CA TYR A 328 -26.51 -3.15 -20.15
C TYR A 328 -27.57 -2.06 -20.11
N GLN A 329 -27.67 -1.29 -21.19
CA GLN A 329 -28.85 -0.47 -21.41
C GLN A 329 -30.06 -1.40 -21.31
N THR A 330 -30.82 -1.25 -20.24
CA THR A 330 -32.16 -1.77 -20.18
C THR A 330 -32.92 -1.07 -21.29
N VAL A 331 -33.04 -1.72 -22.44
CA VAL A 331 -34.01 -1.32 -23.46
C VAL A 331 -35.35 -1.10 -22.74
N PRO A 332 -35.99 0.07 -22.88
CA PRO A 332 -37.18 0.40 -22.11
C PRO A 332 -38.21 -0.68 -22.34
N ALA A 333 -38.68 -1.26 -21.24
CA ALA A 333 -39.78 -2.21 -21.26
C ALA A 333 -40.97 -1.54 -21.94
N LEU A 334 -41.25 -1.92 -23.19
CA LEU A 334 -42.53 -1.68 -23.83
C LEU A 334 -43.59 -2.27 -22.90
N GLN A 335 -44.46 -1.39 -22.41
CA GLN A 335 -45.59 -1.70 -21.55
C GLN A 335 -46.34 -2.91 -22.10
N ALA A 336 -46.34 -4.01 -21.35
CA ALA A 336 -47.20 -5.14 -21.64
C ALA A 336 -48.64 -4.78 -21.23
N PRO A 337 -49.63 -4.96 -22.12
CA PRO A 337 -51.02 -4.78 -21.79
C PRO A 337 -51.56 -5.96 -20.99
N HIS A 338 -52.44 -5.61 -20.06
CA HIS A 338 -53.50 -6.40 -19.41
C HIS A 338 -53.48 -7.93 -19.53
N THR A 339 -53.33 -8.54 -18.36
CA THR A 339 -53.75 -9.90 -18.01
C THR A 339 -55.19 -10.19 -18.41
N LEU A 340 -55.37 -11.04 -19.43
CA LEU A 340 -56.58 -11.85 -19.57
C LEU A 340 -56.18 -13.31 -19.69
N SER A 341 -56.75 -14.07 -18.75
CA SER A 341 -56.77 -15.52 -18.67
C SER A 341 -57.19 -16.13 -20.01
N MET A 342 -56.31 -16.94 -20.61
CA MET A 342 -56.61 -17.85 -21.70
C MET A 342 -55.85 -19.16 -21.43
N MET A 343 -56.51 -20.11 -20.78
CA MET A 343 -56.12 -21.53 -20.87
C MET A 343 -56.35 -21.96 -22.33
N GLY A 344 -55.34 -21.76 -23.18
CA GLY A 344 -55.44 -22.04 -24.60
C GLY A 344 -54.09 -22.00 -25.29
N CYS A 345 -53.53 -23.19 -25.53
CA CYS A 345 -52.44 -23.48 -26.46
C CYS A 345 -51.04 -22.92 -26.08
N ALA A 346 -50.35 -23.62 -25.17
CA ALA A 346 -48.90 -23.48 -24.96
C ALA A 346 -48.08 -23.60 -26.28
N GLY A 347 -48.63 -24.24 -27.31
CA GLY A 347 -48.03 -24.28 -28.64
C GLY A 347 -47.89 -22.91 -29.32
N GLY A 348 -48.79 -21.95 -29.06
CA GLY A 348 -48.74 -20.63 -29.69
C GLY A 348 -47.56 -19.78 -29.23
N GLU A 349 -47.18 -19.89 -27.96
CA GLU A 349 -46.02 -19.20 -27.40
C GLU A 349 -44.71 -19.76 -27.94
N VAL A 350 -44.64 -21.08 -28.12
CA VAL A 350 -43.46 -21.77 -28.67
C VAL A 350 -43.23 -21.36 -30.12
N GLU A 351 -44.26 -21.35 -30.97
CA GLU A 351 -44.11 -20.89 -32.36
C GLU A 351 -43.75 -19.41 -32.44
N SER A 352 -44.33 -18.57 -31.57
CA SER A 352 -43.98 -17.15 -31.48
C SER A 352 -42.52 -16.95 -31.09
N PHE A 353 -42.01 -17.79 -30.17
CA PHE A 353 -40.62 -17.78 -29.74
C PHE A 353 -39.67 -18.25 -30.85
N ILE A 354 -40.01 -19.34 -31.54
CA ILE A 354 -39.27 -19.88 -32.70
C ILE A 354 -39.15 -18.81 -33.79
N ALA A 355 -40.27 -18.16 -34.13
CA ALA A 355 -40.31 -17.11 -35.14
C ALA A 355 -39.51 -15.87 -34.73
N ARG A 356 -39.63 -15.44 -33.46
CA ARG A 356 -38.93 -14.25 -32.93
C ARG A 356 -37.41 -14.39 -33.00
N TYR A 357 -36.90 -15.58 -32.68
CA TYR A 357 -35.45 -15.83 -32.64
C TYR A 357 -34.91 -16.55 -33.87
N LYS A 358 -35.75 -16.80 -34.89
CA LYS A 358 -35.40 -17.50 -36.13
C LYS A 358 -34.63 -18.81 -35.85
N LEU A 359 -35.17 -19.63 -34.95
CA LEU A 359 -34.55 -20.91 -34.64
C LEU A 359 -34.56 -21.81 -35.87
N ASP A 360 -33.48 -22.57 -36.08
CA ASP A 360 -33.44 -23.59 -37.13
C ASP A 360 -34.41 -24.74 -36.81
N GLU A 361 -34.76 -25.53 -37.82
CA GLU A 361 -35.80 -26.56 -37.63
C GLU A 361 -35.42 -27.66 -36.64
N ARG A 362 -34.12 -27.86 -36.40
CA ARG A 362 -33.68 -28.83 -35.41
C ARG A 362 -33.92 -28.32 -33.99
N ALA A 363 -33.54 -27.09 -33.70
CA ALA A 363 -33.79 -26.47 -32.40
C ALA A 363 -35.29 -26.22 -32.17
N ALA A 364 -36.02 -25.81 -33.21
CA ALA A 364 -37.46 -25.64 -33.18
C ALA A 364 -38.17 -26.98 -32.89
N GLY A 365 -37.81 -28.05 -33.60
CA GLY A 365 -38.36 -29.39 -33.36
C GLY A 365 -38.14 -29.89 -31.93
N VAL A 366 -36.92 -29.75 -31.41
CA VAL A 366 -36.59 -30.17 -30.04
C VAL A 366 -37.33 -29.33 -28.97
N LEU A 367 -37.58 -28.04 -29.24
CA LEU A 367 -38.37 -27.19 -28.36
C LEU A 367 -39.88 -27.53 -28.43
N ARG A 368 -40.43 -27.81 -29.62
CA ARG A 368 -41.81 -28.29 -29.81
C ARG A 368 -42.04 -29.62 -29.09
N ASP A 369 -41.11 -30.55 -29.24
CA ASP A 369 -41.17 -31.85 -28.57
C ASP A 369 -41.13 -31.71 -27.05
N LEU A 370 -40.27 -30.82 -26.53
CA LEU A 370 -40.23 -30.51 -25.10
C LEU A 370 -41.57 -29.92 -24.65
N ALA A 371 -42.14 -28.95 -25.38
CA ALA A 371 -43.40 -28.32 -25.02
C ALA A 371 -44.60 -29.27 -25.05
N ALA A 372 -44.60 -30.24 -25.97
CA ALA A 372 -45.62 -31.28 -26.05
C ALA A 372 -45.54 -32.26 -24.87
N ARG A 373 -44.34 -32.53 -24.34
CA ARG A 373 -44.10 -33.48 -23.23
C ARG A 373 -44.22 -32.83 -21.86
N ASP A 374 -43.62 -31.65 -21.72
CA ASP A 374 -43.50 -30.87 -20.49
C ASP A 374 -43.56 -29.36 -20.81
N PRO A 375 -44.77 -28.78 -20.83
CA PRO A 375 -44.96 -27.37 -21.16
C PRO A 375 -44.28 -26.45 -20.14
N THR A 376 -44.17 -26.87 -18.88
CA THR A 376 -43.54 -26.09 -17.81
C THR A 376 -42.03 -26.00 -18.00
N ALA A 377 -41.39 -27.11 -18.41
CA ALA A 377 -39.97 -27.10 -18.76
C ALA A 377 -39.67 -26.28 -20.02
N ALA A 378 -40.55 -26.32 -21.02
CA ALA A 378 -40.42 -25.47 -22.21
C ALA A 378 -40.52 -23.98 -21.85
N GLU A 379 -41.47 -23.61 -20.98
CA GLU A 379 -41.60 -22.25 -20.46
C GLU A 379 -40.31 -21.80 -19.74
N GLU A 380 -39.71 -22.67 -18.91
CA GLU A 380 -38.47 -22.34 -18.20
C GLU A 380 -37.27 -22.12 -19.16
N VAL A 381 -37.18 -22.92 -20.22
CA VAL A 381 -36.17 -22.74 -21.28
C VAL A 381 -36.36 -21.42 -22.01
N MET A 382 -37.61 -21.03 -22.28
CA MET A 382 -37.98 -19.78 -22.96
C MET A 382 -37.89 -18.54 -22.06
N ARG A 383 -38.04 -18.69 -20.73
CA ARG A 383 -38.00 -17.60 -19.74
C ARG A 383 -36.65 -16.88 -19.70
N HIS A 384 -35.58 -17.58 -20.08
CA HIS A 384 -34.25 -17.01 -20.16
C HIS A 384 -34.06 -16.30 -21.51
N PRO A 385 -34.01 -14.95 -21.57
CA PRO A 385 -33.92 -14.24 -22.83
C PRO A 385 -32.65 -14.65 -23.60
N ILE A 386 -32.77 -14.74 -24.93
CA ILE A 386 -31.60 -14.85 -25.80
C ILE A 386 -31.17 -13.40 -26.07
N THR A 387 -29.99 -13.02 -25.60
CA THR A 387 -29.46 -11.67 -25.81
C THR A 387 -29.17 -11.44 -27.29
N ALA A 388 -29.30 -10.21 -27.76
CA ALA A 388 -29.07 -9.85 -29.17
C ALA A 388 -27.62 -10.15 -29.64
N GLU A 389 -26.69 -10.35 -28.71
CA GLU A 389 -25.30 -10.68 -28.96
C GLU A 389 -25.07 -12.16 -29.29
N VAL A 390 -26.07 -13.02 -29.07
CA VAL A 390 -25.95 -14.45 -29.36
C VAL A 390 -25.95 -14.67 -30.87
N ARG A 391 -24.77 -15.01 -31.39
CA ARG A 391 -24.57 -15.28 -32.83
C ARG A 391 -25.35 -16.49 -33.36
N ASN A 392 -25.70 -17.45 -32.49
CA ASN A 392 -26.46 -18.66 -32.85
C ASN A 392 -27.52 -18.99 -31.79
N PRO A 393 -28.75 -18.47 -31.92
CA PRO A 393 -29.84 -18.69 -30.96
C PRO A 393 -30.27 -20.17 -30.90
N SER A 394 -30.25 -20.88 -32.04
CA SER A 394 -30.59 -22.31 -32.13
C SER A 394 -29.69 -23.17 -31.25
N GLY A 395 -28.39 -22.90 -31.24
CA GLY A 395 -27.43 -23.65 -30.42
C GLY A 395 -27.66 -23.48 -28.91
N VAL A 396 -28.03 -22.27 -28.47
CA VAL A 396 -28.32 -21.98 -27.06
C VAL A 396 -29.58 -22.70 -26.61
N ILE A 397 -30.65 -22.65 -27.40
CA ILE A 397 -31.91 -23.34 -27.08
C ILE A 397 -31.70 -24.85 -27.07
N HIS A 398 -31.02 -25.40 -28.07
CA HIS A 398 -30.73 -26.83 -28.11
C HIS A 398 -29.92 -27.29 -26.89
N ALA A 399 -28.91 -26.52 -26.45
CA ALA A 399 -28.13 -26.84 -25.25
C ALA A 399 -28.97 -26.81 -23.95
N ARG A 400 -29.89 -25.84 -23.84
CA ARG A 400 -30.80 -25.73 -22.68
C ARG A 400 -31.77 -26.90 -22.62
N VAL A 401 -32.42 -27.22 -23.75
CA VAL A 401 -33.33 -28.37 -23.81
C VAL A 401 -32.59 -29.68 -23.53
N THR A 402 -31.38 -29.87 -24.09
CA THR A 402 -30.57 -31.07 -23.86
C THR A 402 -30.16 -31.21 -22.38
N SER A 403 -29.80 -30.10 -21.74
CA SER A 403 -29.45 -30.07 -20.31
C SER A 403 -30.66 -30.43 -19.43
N ARG A 404 -31.85 -29.96 -19.80
CA ARG A 404 -33.10 -30.25 -19.10
C ARG A 404 -33.59 -31.67 -19.27
N MET A 405 -33.44 -32.24 -20.47
CA MET A 405 -33.77 -33.65 -20.73
C MET A 405 -32.77 -34.63 -20.09
N GLY A 406 -31.75 -34.16 -19.38
CA GLY A 406 -30.77 -35.03 -18.72
C GLY A 406 -29.89 -35.83 -19.68
N VAL A 407 -29.84 -35.46 -20.96
CA VAL A 407 -29.08 -36.19 -22.00
C VAL A 407 -27.59 -35.79 -21.99
N SER A 408 -27.16 -34.91 -21.08
CA SER A 408 -25.76 -34.53 -20.93
C SER A 408 -24.87 -35.72 -20.52
N LYS A 409 -24.21 -36.29 -21.54
CA LYS A 409 -23.04 -37.19 -21.54
C LYS A 409 -22.42 -37.44 -20.17
N ARG A 410 -22.75 -38.59 -19.58
CA ARG A 410 -21.98 -39.27 -18.52
C ARG A 410 -20.68 -39.92 -19.05
N ALA A 411 -20.01 -39.29 -20.02
CA ALA A 411 -18.79 -39.80 -20.64
C ALA A 411 -17.62 -38.88 -20.30
N GLY A 412 -16.90 -39.16 -19.21
CA GLY A 412 -15.65 -38.45 -18.92
C GLY A 412 -14.98 -38.71 -17.57
N ALA A 413 -15.68 -39.27 -16.58
CA ALA A 413 -15.16 -39.31 -15.19
C ALA A 413 -14.74 -40.69 -14.66
N ALA A 414 -14.51 -41.70 -15.50
CA ALA A 414 -14.21 -43.08 -15.05
C ALA A 414 -12.81 -43.61 -15.43
N GLY A 415 -11.82 -42.73 -15.65
CA GLY A 415 -10.52 -43.13 -16.23
C GLY A 415 -9.26 -43.07 -15.37
N ALA A 416 -9.30 -42.59 -14.12
CA ALA A 416 -8.06 -42.16 -13.42
C ALA A 416 -7.83 -42.74 -12.02
N ALA A 417 -8.21 -44.00 -11.77
CA ALA A 417 -7.91 -44.65 -10.49
C ALA A 417 -7.59 -46.14 -10.66
N LEU A 418 -6.36 -46.48 -11.05
CA LEU A 418 -5.71 -47.78 -10.77
C LEU A 418 -4.26 -47.76 -11.28
N ARG A 419 -3.31 -47.49 -10.38
CA ARG A 419 -1.97 -48.14 -10.32
C ARG A 419 -1.11 -47.49 -9.23
N ALA A 420 -1.06 -48.14 -8.09
CA ALA A 420 0.13 -48.20 -7.24
C ALA A 420 0.03 -49.48 -6.40
N ALA A 421 0.78 -50.50 -6.80
CA ALA A 421 1.11 -51.65 -5.96
C ALA A 421 2.61 -51.52 -5.60
N PRO A 422 3.03 -51.95 -4.40
CA PRO A 422 4.39 -51.74 -3.91
C PRO A 422 5.33 -52.83 -4.43
N TYR A 423 6.57 -52.44 -4.71
CA TYR A 423 7.77 -53.27 -4.61
C TYR A 423 8.74 -52.57 -3.67
#